data_AF-A0A023ENF4-F1
#
_entry.id   AF-A0A023ENF4-F1
#
_cell.length_a   1.000
_cell.length_b   1.000
_cell.length_c   1.000
_cell.angle_alpha   90.00
_cell.angle_beta   90.00
_cell.angle_gamma   90.00
#
_symmetry.space_group_name_H-M   'P 1'
#
loop_
_entity.id
_entity.type
_entity.pdbx_description
1 polymer ?
#
loop_
_entity_poly.entity_id
_entity_poly.type
_entity_poly.pdbx_seq_one_letter_code
_entity_poly.pdbx_strand_id
1 'polypeptide(L)'
;MVEQLDSLIIKNEPFYAVEEPDLLNGIGTSHFSLGDSDLRTLCLNRLGLCEETVALLEAQQIDVECLKKMRFEDVDTLFDGRPLGPKIHFREALLSWRIDIGLPMKSLRMISYRKRSIDQLDTRPIKYSNSGGCEPMRNASIMVETSHRSHKAPPNISYKTFSWPMTVEVLKDILNSSNVGRMILHSGELGSLEKSFQSQLTAIVIDYHMEFDTKITAMQLENYQRCITTLFPHENKNSYHIPRGPTRRNPGGSLYSRFINQKISKKALAIGSGLASPFNM
;
A
#
# COMPACT_ATOMS: atom_id res chain seq x y z
N MET A 1 87.22 6.73 26.59
CA MET A 1 86.49 7.69 25.74
C MET A 1 85.04 7.67 26.19
N VAL A 2 84.58 8.82 26.72
CA VAL A 2 83.19 9.37 26.68
C VAL A 2 82.09 8.45 27.27
N GLU A 3 81.68 8.57 28.54
CA GLU A 3 80.79 9.56 29.19
C GLU A 3 79.39 9.75 28.58
N GLN A 4 78.41 9.94 29.48
CA GLN A 4 77.09 10.60 29.33
C GLN A 4 75.89 9.74 28.90
N LEU A 5 74.71 9.81 29.51
CA LEU A 5 74.22 10.49 30.72
C LEU A 5 72.88 9.82 31.11
N ASP A 6 72.70 9.60 32.41
CA ASP A 6 71.52 9.83 33.27
C ASP A 6 70.07 9.82 32.69
N SER A 7 69.18 8.97 33.22
CA SER A 7 68.39 9.16 34.46
C SER A 7 67.25 10.17 34.30
N LEU A 8 66.00 9.74 34.47
CA LEU A 8 65.05 10.34 35.43
C LEU A 8 63.70 9.62 35.44
N ILE A 9 63.55 8.80 36.47
CA ILE A 9 62.31 8.41 37.11
C ILE A 9 61.68 9.69 37.69
N ILE A 10 60.43 10.01 37.33
CA ILE A 10 59.62 10.96 38.08
C ILE A 10 58.62 10.16 38.92
N LYS A 11 58.81 10.29 40.22
CA LYS A 11 58.00 9.79 41.33
C LYS A 11 56.88 10.78 41.67
N ASN A 12 55.80 10.26 42.26
CA ASN A 12 55.01 10.85 43.35
C ASN A 12 54.18 12.11 43.04
N GLU A 13 53.00 12.36 43.59
CA GLU A 13 52.12 11.69 44.57
C GLU A 13 50.77 12.48 44.56
N PRO A 14 49.71 12.00 45.25
CA PRO A 14 48.34 12.48 45.15
C PRO A 14 48.06 13.63 46.12
N PHE A 15 47.24 14.61 45.75
CA PHE A 15 46.84 15.71 46.65
C PHE A 15 45.32 15.94 46.64
N TYR A 16 44.76 15.73 47.84
CA TYR A 16 43.52 16.21 48.46
C TYR A 16 42.14 15.82 47.93
N ALA A 17 41.49 15.00 48.76
CA ALA A 17 40.07 15.14 49.09
C ALA A 17 39.79 16.51 49.72
N VAL A 18 38.71 17.15 49.27
CA VAL A 18 37.97 18.18 50.02
C VAL A 18 36.49 17.80 49.92
N GLU A 19 35.88 17.55 51.08
CA GLU A 19 34.44 17.33 51.24
C GLU A 19 33.68 18.66 51.33
N GLU A 20 32.42 18.57 50.86
CA GLU A 20 31.22 19.32 51.29
C GLU A 20 31.02 20.80 50.91
N PRO A 21 29.77 21.33 50.97
CA PRO A 21 28.47 20.72 50.62
C PRO A 21 27.59 21.67 49.77
N ASP A 22 26.41 21.18 49.37
CA ASP A 22 25.20 21.92 48.94
C ASP A 22 25.37 23.12 48.00
N LEU A 23 24.72 23.06 46.82
CA LEU A 23 23.68 24.03 46.43
C LEU A 23 23.06 23.64 45.07
N LEU A 24 21.75 23.42 45.14
CA LEU A 24 20.71 23.53 44.10
C LEU A 24 20.51 22.38 43.09
N ASN A 25 19.62 21.48 43.50
CA ASN A 25 18.25 21.35 42.97
C ASN A 25 18.06 21.13 41.47
N GLY A 26 17.55 19.93 41.15
CA GLY A 26 16.45 19.85 40.18
C GLY A 26 16.60 18.84 39.04
N ILE A 27 17.07 17.62 39.29
CA ILE A 27 16.69 16.48 38.43
C ILE A 27 15.93 15.50 39.31
N GLY A 28 14.72 15.94 39.64
CA GLY A 28 13.72 15.10 40.27
C GLY A 28 13.43 13.92 39.37
N THR A 29 13.59 12.74 39.97
CA THR A 29 12.90 11.50 39.68
C THR A 29 11.37 11.74 39.58
N SER A 30 10.92 12.32 38.47
CA SER A 30 9.53 12.23 38.05
C SER A 30 9.40 10.98 37.19
N HIS A 31 8.92 9.92 37.81
CA HIS A 31 7.88 9.06 37.26
C HIS A 31 7.60 9.36 35.77
N PHE A 32 8.19 8.58 34.85
CA PHE A 32 7.80 8.58 33.45
C PHE A 32 6.34 8.12 33.37
N SER A 33 5.43 9.08 33.51
CA SER A 33 4.06 8.94 33.05
C SER A 33 4.15 8.72 31.56
N LEU A 34 3.88 7.48 31.14
CA LEU A 34 3.83 7.03 29.75
C LEU A 34 2.67 7.69 28.95
N GLY A 35 2.21 8.88 29.37
CA GLY A 35 0.90 9.43 29.07
C GLY A 35 0.87 10.78 28.34
N ASP A 36 1.95 11.57 28.34
CA ASP A 36 1.98 12.85 27.62
C ASP A 36 3.21 12.93 26.72
N SER A 37 3.06 12.39 25.52
CA SER A 37 3.98 12.66 24.42
C SER A 37 3.78 14.12 24.02
N ASP A 38 4.68 15.01 24.41
CA ASP A 38 4.71 16.39 23.92
C ASP A 38 4.58 16.41 22.38
N LEU A 39 3.56 17.13 21.89
CA LEU A 39 3.21 17.24 20.47
C LEU A 39 4.42 17.71 19.66
N ARG A 40 5.17 18.69 20.16
CA ARG A 40 6.37 19.21 19.50
C ARG A 40 7.42 18.13 19.35
N THR A 41 7.72 17.43 20.45
CA THR A 41 8.68 16.33 20.45
C THR A 41 8.29 15.25 19.45
N LEU A 42 7.00 14.88 19.38
CA LEU A 42 6.51 13.92 18.39
C LEU A 42 6.69 14.44 16.96
N CYS A 43 6.23 15.66 16.68
CA CYS A 43 6.18 16.21 15.34
C CYS A 43 7.56 16.50 14.76
N LEU A 44 8.46 17.09 15.55
CA LEU A 44 9.80 17.46 15.09
C LEU A 44 10.74 16.25 15.03
N ASN A 45 10.79 15.45 16.10
CA ASN A 45 11.80 14.40 16.21
C ASN A 45 11.38 13.09 15.56
N ARG A 46 10.09 12.76 15.62
CA ARG A 46 9.59 11.47 15.11
C ARG A 46 8.95 11.57 13.74
N LEU A 47 8.12 12.59 13.52
CA LEU A 47 7.46 12.79 12.22
C LEU A 47 8.32 13.56 11.22
N GLY A 48 9.39 14.23 11.67
CA GLY A 48 10.26 15.03 10.80
C GLY A 48 9.54 16.21 10.14
N LEU A 49 8.54 16.77 10.81
CA LEU A 49 7.77 17.91 10.30
C LEU A 49 8.56 19.20 10.51
N CYS A 50 8.34 20.18 9.63
CA CYS A 50 8.92 21.51 9.81
C CYS A 50 8.17 22.31 10.90
N GLU A 51 8.87 23.26 11.53
CA GLU A 51 8.33 24.11 12.60
C GLU A 51 7.01 24.81 12.20
N GLU A 52 6.89 25.23 10.93
CA GLU A 52 5.66 25.85 10.42
C GLU A 52 4.45 24.91 10.48
N THR A 53 4.65 23.62 10.19
CA THR A 53 3.57 22.62 10.27
C THR A 53 3.21 22.35 11.73
N VAL A 54 4.18 22.33 12.63
CA VAL A 54 3.92 22.16 14.07
C VAL A 54 3.16 23.35 14.64
N ALA A 55 3.58 24.58 14.31
CA ALA A 55 2.87 25.79 14.68
C ALA A 55 1.42 25.82 14.15
N LEU A 56 1.19 25.27 12.96
CA LEU A 56 -0.16 25.11 12.41
C LEU A 56 -1.02 24.15 13.24
N LEU A 57 -0.46 23.01 13.66
CA LEU A 57 -1.17 22.05 14.52
C LEU A 57 -1.50 22.67 15.88
N GLU A 58 -0.55 23.37 16.49
CA GLU A 58 -0.73 24.09 17.75
C GLU A 58 -1.81 25.18 17.63
N ALA A 59 -1.77 25.99 16.56
CA ALA A 59 -2.75 27.03 16.32
C ALA A 59 -4.18 26.50 16.14
N GLN A 60 -4.33 25.27 15.65
CA GLN A 60 -5.61 24.57 15.50
C GLN A 60 -5.97 23.70 16.71
N GLN A 61 -5.21 23.78 17.81
CA GLN A 61 -5.40 22.98 19.03
C GLN A 61 -5.44 21.48 18.78
N ILE A 62 -4.62 20.99 17.83
CA ILE A 62 -4.53 19.57 17.49
C ILE A 62 -3.50 18.91 18.40
N ASP A 63 -3.97 18.11 19.37
CA ASP A 63 -3.12 17.30 20.24
C ASP A 63 -2.78 15.92 19.62
N VAL A 64 -1.97 15.14 20.33
CA VAL A 64 -1.56 13.79 19.89
C VAL A 64 -2.77 12.84 19.76
N GLU A 65 -3.79 13.00 20.61
CA GLU A 65 -5.02 12.22 20.53
C GLU A 65 -5.85 12.55 19.28
N CYS A 66 -5.88 13.82 18.88
CA CYS A 66 -6.45 14.28 17.63
C CYS A 66 -5.70 13.67 16.44
N LEU A 67 -4.36 13.64 16.45
CA LEU A 67 -3.57 13.00 15.39
C LEU A 67 -3.89 11.50 15.25
N LYS A 68 -4.11 10.78 16.36
CA LYS A 68 -4.53 9.36 16.35
C LYS A 68 -5.91 9.15 15.73
N LYS A 69 -6.77 10.17 15.70
CA LYS A 69 -8.15 10.11 15.16
C LYS A 69 -8.30 10.79 13.80
N MET A 70 -7.34 11.62 13.41
CA MET A 70 -7.36 12.44 12.20
C MET A 70 -7.55 11.61 10.92
N ARG A 71 -8.48 12.03 10.06
CA ARG A 71 -8.79 11.41 8.77
C ARG A 71 -8.18 12.20 7.63
N PHE A 72 -8.23 11.65 6.41
CA PHE A 72 -7.66 12.30 5.24
C PHE A 72 -8.35 13.63 4.93
N GLU A 73 -9.66 13.69 5.14
CA GLU A 73 -10.49 14.87 4.96
C GLU A 73 -10.09 15.97 5.94
N ASP A 74 -9.76 15.61 7.19
CA ASP A 74 -9.33 16.55 8.22
C ASP A 74 -7.95 17.15 7.86
N VAL A 75 -7.05 16.35 7.27
CA VAL A 75 -5.79 16.85 6.68
C VAL A 75 -6.05 17.76 5.48
N ASP A 76 -7.04 17.43 4.65
CA ASP A 76 -7.38 18.25 3.50
C ASP A 76 -7.88 19.64 3.93
N THR A 77 -8.67 19.71 5.00
CA THR A 77 -9.12 20.97 5.63
C THR A 77 -7.99 21.72 6.32
N LEU A 78 -7.11 21.02 7.06
CA LEU A 78 -5.99 21.63 7.78
C LEU A 78 -5.04 22.41 6.85
N PHE A 79 -4.86 21.92 5.63
CA PHE A 79 -3.98 22.52 4.62
C PHE A 79 -4.76 23.21 3.49
N ASP A 80 -6.03 23.55 3.70
CA ASP A 80 -6.80 24.27 2.69
C ASP A 80 -6.18 25.66 2.43
N GLY A 81 -6.07 26.03 1.15
CA GLY A 81 -5.37 27.25 0.73
C GLY A 81 -3.85 27.29 0.93
N ARG A 82 -3.22 26.20 1.41
CA ARG A 82 -1.75 26.12 1.56
C ARG A 82 -1.07 25.37 0.39
N PRO A 83 0.25 25.56 0.19
CA PRO A 83 0.99 24.81 -0.81
C PRO A 83 0.84 23.29 -0.63
N LEU A 84 0.79 22.57 -1.75
CA LEU A 84 0.56 21.13 -1.75
C LEU A 84 1.71 20.33 -1.10
N GLY A 85 2.94 20.84 -1.14
CA GLY A 85 4.13 20.15 -0.62
C GLY A 85 4.03 19.80 0.88
N PRO A 86 3.89 20.78 1.78
CA PRO A 86 3.72 20.53 3.22
C PRO A 86 2.59 19.55 3.54
N LYS A 87 1.47 19.62 2.80
CA LYS A 87 0.34 18.71 2.93
C LYS A 87 0.72 17.26 2.59
N ILE A 88 1.49 17.04 1.53
CA ILE A 88 1.97 15.70 1.15
C ILE A 88 2.89 15.15 2.23
N HIS A 89 3.88 15.93 2.67
CA HIS A 89 4.83 15.51 3.71
C HIS A 89 4.14 15.18 5.02
N PHE A 90 3.21 16.03 5.47
CA PHE A 90 2.45 15.77 6.68
C PHE A 90 1.61 14.50 6.56
N ARG A 91 0.92 14.31 5.43
CA ARG A 91 0.08 13.13 5.19
C ARG A 91 0.92 11.85 5.20
N GLU A 92 2.10 11.85 4.58
CA GLU A 92 3.02 10.71 4.57
C GLU A 92 3.55 10.39 5.97
N ALA A 93 4.05 11.39 6.68
CA ALA A 93 4.58 11.22 8.04
C ALA A 93 3.50 10.71 9.02
N LEU A 94 2.30 11.29 8.97
CA LEU A 94 1.16 10.87 9.78
C LEU A 94 0.76 9.41 9.48
N LEU A 95 0.77 9.01 8.20
CA LEU A 95 0.44 7.64 7.81
C LEU A 95 1.45 6.64 8.36
N SER A 96 2.75 6.90 8.18
CA SER A 96 3.82 6.03 8.66
C SER A 96 3.77 5.87 10.18
N TRP A 97 3.67 6.98 10.91
CA TRP A 97 3.56 6.93 12.37
C TRP A 97 2.32 6.19 12.86
N ARG A 98 1.19 6.35 12.17
CA ARG A 98 -0.04 5.63 12.52
C ARG A 98 0.05 4.13 12.27
N ILE A 99 0.83 3.69 11.28
CA ILE A 99 1.14 2.28 11.07
C ILE A 99 1.98 1.76 12.25
N ASP A 100 3.01 2.50 12.67
CA ASP A 100 3.91 2.11 13.77
C ASP A 100 3.17 1.90 15.09
N ILE A 101 2.16 2.72 15.38
CA ILE A 101 1.35 2.61 16.61
C ILE A 101 0.14 1.65 16.46
N GLY A 102 0.02 0.94 15.34
CA GLY A 102 -1.05 -0.02 15.09
C GLY A 102 -2.43 0.59 14.82
N LEU A 103 -2.50 1.87 14.44
CA LEU A 103 -3.74 2.60 14.17
C LEU A 103 -3.80 3.12 12.71
N PRO A 104 -3.72 2.26 11.68
CA PRO A 104 -3.66 2.71 10.29
C PRO A 104 -4.88 3.54 9.89
N MET A 105 -4.65 4.63 9.14
CA MET A 105 -5.74 5.44 8.60
C MET A 105 -6.56 4.65 7.59
N LYS A 106 -7.85 4.48 7.86
CA LYS A 106 -8.81 3.86 6.94
C LYS A 106 -9.44 4.95 6.08
N SER A 107 -9.19 4.92 4.76
CA SER A 107 -9.92 5.81 3.85
C SER A 107 -11.39 5.39 3.77
N LEU A 108 -12.33 6.31 3.99
CA LEU A 108 -13.77 6.05 3.85
C LEU A 108 -14.16 5.63 2.42
N ARG A 109 -13.37 6.01 1.41
CA ARG A 109 -13.57 5.57 0.01
C ARG A 109 -13.39 4.06 -0.19
N MET A 110 -12.84 3.33 0.78
CA MET A 110 -12.74 1.86 0.75
C MET A 110 -13.95 1.15 1.37
N ILE A 111 -14.81 1.84 2.12
CA ILE A 111 -15.95 1.23 2.82
C ILE A 111 -17.22 1.23 1.95
N SER A 112 -17.32 2.15 0.98
CA SER A 112 -18.50 2.28 0.10
C SER A 112 -18.70 1.11 -0.87
N TYR A 113 -17.71 0.22 -1.05
CA TYR A 113 -17.88 -0.98 -1.89
C TYR A 113 -18.46 -2.19 -1.14
N ARG A 114 -18.65 -2.12 0.19
CA ARG A 114 -19.11 -3.27 1.00
C ARG A 114 -20.59 -3.28 1.36
N LYS A 115 -21.41 -2.32 0.91
CA LYS A 115 -22.83 -2.26 1.30
C LYS A 115 -23.78 -2.38 0.12
N ARG A 116 -23.72 -3.52 -0.57
CA ARG A 116 -24.85 -4.12 -1.31
C ARG A 116 -24.49 -5.57 -1.65
N SER A 117 -24.81 -6.50 -0.76
CA SER A 117 -25.04 -7.92 -1.08
C SER A 117 -25.28 -8.70 0.21
N ILE A 118 -26.45 -8.53 0.82
CA ILE A 118 -27.05 -9.59 1.63
C ILE A 118 -28.56 -9.35 1.66
N ASP A 119 -29.25 -10.16 0.87
CA ASP A 119 -30.56 -10.77 1.13
C ASP A 119 -31.21 -11.15 -0.20
N GLN A 120 -31.14 -12.44 -0.53
CA GLN A 120 -32.31 -13.31 -0.78
C GLN A 120 -31.84 -14.61 -1.44
N LEU A 121 -31.78 -15.67 -0.62
CA LEU A 121 -31.94 -17.04 -1.06
C LEU A 121 -33.44 -17.35 -1.17
N ASP A 122 -33.74 -18.23 -2.13
CA ASP A 122 -34.89 -19.13 -2.25
C ASP A 122 -36.30 -18.55 -2.45
N THR A 123 -36.92 -18.87 -3.60
CA THR A 123 -37.89 -19.99 -3.75
C THR A 123 -38.46 -19.98 -5.19
N ARG A 124 -38.47 -21.12 -5.89
CA ARG A 124 -39.19 -21.35 -7.18
C ARG A 124 -40.68 -21.72 -6.89
N PRO A 125 -41.55 -22.03 -7.88
CA PRO A 125 -41.90 -21.39 -9.16
C PRO A 125 -43.43 -21.17 -9.31
N ILE A 126 -43.90 -20.22 -10.13
CA ILE A 126 -45.31 -20.22 -10.59
C ILE A 126 -45.39 -19.93 -12.09
N LYS A 127 -46.03 -20.85 -12.82
CA LYS A 127 -46.49 -20.71 -14.21
C LYS A 127 -47.78 -19.89 -14.22
N TYR A 128 -47.93 -18.94 -15.14
CA TYR A 128 -49.20 -18.64 -15.80
C TYR A 128 -48.94 -18.07 -17.20
N SER A 129 -49.95 -18.28 -18.03
CA SER A 129 -49.96 -18.25 -19.48
C SER A 129 -50.76 -17.05 -20.02
N ASN A 130 -50.29 -16.53 -21.16
CA ASN A 130 -51.04 -16.04 -22.32
C ASN A 130 -51.67 -14.62 -22.39
N SER A 131 -51.69 -14.14 -23.65
CA SER A 131 -52.45 -13.08 -24.33
C SER A 131 -52.15 -11.58 -24.10
N GLY A 132 -51.47 -10.96 -25.08
CA GLY A 132 -52.10 -10.14 -26.14
C GLY A 132 -52.58 -8.71 -25.83
N GLY A 133 -52.14 -7.74 -26.64
CA GLY A 133 -52.94 -6.53 -26.97
C GLY A 133 -52.24 -5.17 -26.84
N CYS A 134 -52.22 -4.43 -27.94
CA CYS A 134 -51.65 -3.11 -28.26
C CYS A 134 -51.93 -1.91 -27.31
N GLU A 135 -50.88 -1.08 -27.10
CA GLU A 135 -50.71 0.40 -27.31
C GLU A 135 -51.91 1.39 -27.19
N PRO A 136 -51.71 2.73 -27.01
CA PRO A 136 -50.51 3.51 -26.59
C PRO A 136 -50.78 4.66 -25.58
N MET A 137 -49.70 5.41 -25.30
CA MET A 137 -49.64 6.85 -24.96
C MET A 137 -49.63 7.29 -23.47
N ARG A 138 -48.48 7.67 -22.93
CA ARG A 138 -47.98 9.07 -22.88
C ARG A 138 -46.72 9.21 -22.02
N ASN A 139 -45.85 10.08 -22.51
CA ASN A 139 -44.49 10.35 -22.07
C ASN A 139 -44.38 10.89 -20.64
N ALA A 140 -43.50 10.30 -19.84
CA ALA A 140 -42.83 10.98 -18.75
C ALA A 140 -41.33 10.64 -18.83
N SER A 141 -40.54 11.65 -19.20
CA SER A 141 -39.09 11.60 -19.30
C SER A 141 -38.45 11.23 -17.97
N ILE A 142 -37.83 10.04 -17.91
CA ILE A 142 -36.88 9.67 -16.86
C ILE A 142 -35.51 9.64 -17.54
N MET A 143 -34.67 10.62 -17.20
CA MET A 143 -33.26 10.63 -17.56
C MET A 143 -32.58 9.43 -16.91
N VAL A 144 -32.34 8.38 -17.70
CA VAL A 144 -31.37 7.35 -17.37
C VAL A 144 -30.00 7.93 -17.67
N GLU A 145 -29.37 8.46 -16.63
CA GLU A 145 -27.97 8.85 -16.65
C GLU A 145 -27.13 7.57 -16.78
N THR A 146 -26.72 7.25 -18.00
CA THR A 146 -25.72 6.23 -18.30
C THR A 146 -24.41 6.61 -17.62
N SER A 147 -24.24 6.14 -16.39
CA SER A 147 -22.98 6.23 -15.65
C SER A 147 -21.92 5.41 -16.36
N HIS A 148 -21.09 6.10 -17.14
CA HIS A 148 -19.82 5.60 -17.64
C HIS A 148 -18.98 5.12 -16.46
N ARG A 149 -18.81 3.80 -16.34
CA ARG A 149 -17.75 3.21 -15.52
C ARG A 149 -16.42 3.53 -16.20
N SER A 150 -15.83 4.67 -15.88
CA SER A 150 -14.40 4.90 -16.13
C SER A 150 -13.61 3.92 -15.27
N HIS A 151 -13.18 2.83 -15.89
CA HIS A 151 -12.15 1.96 -15.36
C HIS A 151 -10.86 2.79 -15.27
N LYS A 152 -10.54 3.23 -14.06
CA LYS A 152 -9.24 3.85 -13.76
C LYS A 152 -8.15 2.88 -14.19
N ALA A 153 -7.26 3.36 -15.06
CA ALA A 153 -6.04 2.66 -15.42
C ALA A 153 -5.29 2.22 -14.15
N PRO A 154 -4.57 1.07 -14.18
CA PRO A 154 -3.73 0.67 -13.07
C PRO A 154 -2.71 1.78 -12.76
N PRO A 155 -2.25 1.90 -11.50
CA PRO A 155 -1.23 2.87 -11.15
C PRO A 155 -0.05 2.71 -12.11
N ASN A 156 0.42 3.84 -12.64
CA ASN A 156 1.53 3.95 -13.58
C ASN A 156 2.82 3.54 -12.85
N ILE A 157 3.08 2.23 -12.79
CA ILE A 157 4.31 1.65 -12.27
C ILE A 157 5.29 1.68 -13.44
N SER A 158 6.34 2.49 -13.34
CA SER A 158 7.44 2.51 -14.31
C SER A 158 8.45 1.44 -13.92
N TYR A 159 8.47 0.33 -14.66
CA TYR A 159 9.39 -0.76 -14.39
C TYR A 159 10.72 -0.46 -15.09
N LYS A 160 11.75 -0.14 -14.31
CA LYS A 160 13.00 0.46 -14.82
C LYS A 160 13.81 -0.42 -15.78
N THR A 161 13.52 -1.73 -15.92
CA THR A 161 14.12 -2.65 -16.92
C THR A 161 13.48 -4.05 -16.79
N PHE A 162 13.24 -4.75 -17.90
CA PHE A 162 12.84 -6.16 -17.87
C PHE A 162 14.03 -7.04 -17.49
N SER A 163 13.86 -7.88 -16.48
CA SER A 163 14.87 -8.85 -16.07
C SER A 163 14.31 -10.26 -16.17
N TRP A 164 15.01 -11.12 -16.91
CA TRP A 164 14.70 -12.54 -17.02
C TRP A 164 15.97 -13.39 -16.76
N PRO A 165 15.92 -14.37 -15.85
CA PRO A 165 14.78 -14.74 -14.99
C PRO A 165 14.44 -13.66 -13.96
N MET A 166 13.16 -13.57 -13.55
CA MET A 166 12.80 -12.71 -12.42
C MET A 166 13.47 -13.27 -11.16
N THR A 167 14.11 -12.39 -10.40
CA THR A 167 14.67 -12.73 -9.09
C THR A 167 13.70 -12.36 -7.97
N VAL A 168 13.96 -12.85 -6.76
CA VAL A 168 13.12 -12.56 -5.58
C VAL A 168 13.21 -11.08 -5.21
N GLU A 169 14.39 -10.49 -5.36
CA GLU A 169 14.69 -9.09 -5.13
C GLU A 169 13.90 -8.20 -6.08
N VAL A 170 13.85 -8.55 -7.38
CA VAL A 170 13.04 -7.84 -8.37
C VAL A 170 11.55 -7.88 -8.01
N LEU A 171 11.03 -9.04 -7.60
CA LEU A 171 9.64 -9.14 -7.15
C LEU A 171 9.38 -8.27 -5.91
N LYS A 172 10.31 -8.25 -4.95
CA LYS A 172 10.22 -7.43 -3.75
C LYS A 172 10.24 -5.93 -4.10
N ASP A 173 11.10 -5.51 -5.02
CA ASP A 173 11.20 -4.12 -5.49
C ASP A 173 9.93 -3.68 -6.22
N ILE A 174 9.39 -4.54 -7.09
CA ILE A 174 8.10 -4.32 -7.77
C ILE A 174 6.99 -4.13 -6.74
N LEU A 175 6.92 -4.98 -5.71
CA LEU A 175 5.91 -4.84 -4.67
C LEU A 175 6.10 -3.56 -3.85
N ASN A 176 7.34 -3.19 -3.51
CA ASN A 176 7.64 -1.95 -2.78
C ASN A 176 7.27 -0.68 -3.55
N SER A 177 7.27 -0.74 -4.88
CA SER A 177 6.91 0.40 -5.75
C SER A 177 5.46 0.86 -5.61
N SER A 178 4.56 0.01 -5.08
CA SER A 178 3.13 0.31 -4.96
C SER A 178 2.64 0.14 -3.52
N ASN A 179 1.64 0.94 -3.14
CA ASN A 179 1.04 0.82 -1.80
C ASN A 179 0.41 -0.56 -1.58
N VAL A 180 -0.25 -1.10 -2.61
CA VAL A 180 -0.83 -2.44 -2.58
C VAL A 180 0.26 -3.51 -2.39
N GLY A 181 1.38 -3.40 -3.12
CA GLY A 181 2.48 -4.35 -2.98
C GLY A 181 3.13 -4.29 -1.60
N ARG A 182 3.32 -3.11 -1.01
CA ARG A 182 3.78 -2.97 0.39
C ARG A 182 2.82 -3.62 1.39
N MET A 183 1.51 -3.48 1.20
CA MET A 183 0.52 -4.17 2.02
C MET A 183 0.59 -5.69 1.87
N ILE A 184 0.83 -6.20 0.66
CA ILE A 184 1.00 -7.64 0.41
C ILE A 184 2.26 -8.14 1.12
N LEU A 185 3.37 -7.40 1.04
CA LEU A 185 4.62 -7.74 1.75
C LEU A 185 4.37 -7.86 3.26
N HIS A 186 3.76 -6.85 3.87
CA HIS A 186 3.47 -6.85 5.30
C HIS A 186 2.49 -7.97 5.70
N SER A 187 1.43 -8.20 4.91
CA SER A 187 0.49 -9.30 5.17
C SER A 187 1.15 -10.66 5.08
N GLY A 188 2.15 -10.82 4.20
CA GLY A 188 2.89 -12.06 4.01
C GLY A 188 3.85 -12.41 5.15
N GLU A 189 4.30 -11.40 5.91
CA GLU A 189 5.09 -11.60 7.14
C GLU A 189 4.23 -12.20 8.26
N LEU A 190 2.93 -11.93 8.25
CA LEU A 190 1.97 -12.39 9.27
C LEU A 190 1.42 -13.80 8.98
N GLY A 191 1.59 -14.33 7.77
CA GLY A 191 1.11 -15.65 7.39
C GLY A 191 0.76 -15.78 5.90
N SER A 192 -0.09 -16.76 5.57
CA SER A 192 -0.59 -16.92 4.19
C SER A 192 -1.48 -15.73 3.81
N LEU A 193 -1.31 -15.29 2.57
CA LEU A 193 -2.03 -14.16 2.02
C LEU A 193 -3.52 -14.50 1.86
N GLU A 194 -4.38 -13.55 2.20
CA GLU A 194 -5.80 -13.66 1.88
C GLU A 194 -6.01 -13.75 0.36
N LYS A 195 -7.11 -14.38 -0.07
CA LYS A 195 -7.46 -14.52 -1.50
C LYS A 195 -7.45 -13.18 -2.26
N SER A 196 -7.82 -12.10 -1.57
CA SER A 196 -7.80 -10.73 -2.10
C SER A 196 -6.38 -10.26 -2.45
N PHE A 197 -5.41 -10.53 -1.59
CA PHE A 197 -3.99 -10.21 -1.79
C PHE A 197 -3.33 -11.19 -2.75
N GLN A 198 -3.65 -12.48 -2.72
CA GLN A 198 -3.18 -13.44 -3.72
C GLN A 198 -3.60 -13.02 -5.13
N SER A 199 -4.85 -12.55 -5.30
CA SER A 199 -5.33 -12.04 -6.59
C SER A 199 -4.62 -10.75 -7.02
N GLN A 200 -4.29 -9.85 -6.08
CA GLN A 200 -3.56 -8.61 -6.38
C GLN A 200 -2.09 -8.86 -6.69
N LEU A 201 -1.43 -9.75 -5.94
CA LEU A 201 -0.08 -10.22 -6.20
C LEU A 201 0.02 -10.82 -7.61
N THR A 202 -0.90 -11.73 -7.93
CA THR A 202 -0.99 -12.33 -9.27
C THR A 202 -1.17 -11.26 -10.36
N ALA A 203 -1.98 -10.23 -10.09
CA ALA A 203 -2.16 -9.11 -11.02
C ALA A 203 -0.85 -8.37 -11.26
N ILE A 204 -0.17 -7.95 -10.19
CA ILE A 204 1.08 -7.18 -10.27
C ILE A 204 2.16 -7.95 -11.04
N VAL A 205 2.32 -9.24 -10.76
CA VAL A 205 3.32 -10.10 -11.43
C VAL A 205 3.03 -10.22 -12.93
N ILE A 206 1.76 -10.39 -13.30
CA ILE A 206 1.37 -10.50 -14.71
C ILE A 206 1.40 -9.14 -15.40
N ASP A 207 1.07 -8.05 -14.72
CA ASP A 207 1.17 -6.68 -15.24
C ASP A 207 2.63 -6.38 -15.62
N TYR A 208 3.57 -6.70 -14.74
CA TYR A 208 5.01 -6.61 -15.01
C TYR A 208 5.41 -7.44 -16.24
N HIS A 209 4.95 -8.68 -16.34
CA HIS A 209 5.25 -9.55 -17.48
C HIS A 209 4.69 -9.00 -18.80
N MET A 210 3.46 -8.47 -18.78
CA MET A 210 2.75 -8.00 -19.96
C MET A 210 3.20 -6.63 -20.47
N GLU A 211 3.90 -5.85 -19.67
CA GLU A 211 4.47 -4.57 -20.12
C GLU A 211 5.45 -4.76 -21.28
N PHE A 212 6.16 -5.88 -21.29
CA PHE A 212 7.16 -6.21 -22.32
C PHE A 212 6.59 -7.05 -23.48
N ASP A 213 5.25 -7.17 -23.56
CA ASP A 213 4.47 -7.88 -24.58
C ASP A 213 5.01 -9.27 -24.97
N THR A 214 5.56 -9.99 -23.99
CA THR A 214 6.12 -11.33 -24.24
C THR A 214 5.06 -12.42 -24.13
N LYS A 215 5.23 -13.50 -24.91
CA LYS A 215 4.45 -14.71 -24.73
C LYS A 215 4.84 -15.36 -23.41
N ILE A 216 3.85 -15.72 -22.59
CA ILE A 216 4.11 -16.43 -21.35
C ILE A 216 4.43 -17.92 -21.62
N THR A 217 5.56 -18.38 -21.09
CA THR A 217 6.06 -19.75 -21.19
C THR A 217 5.87 -20.51 -19.87
N ALA A 218 5.98 -21.84 -19.90
CA ALA A 218 5.92 -22.65 -18.68
C ALA A 218 7.07 -22.31 -17.71
N MET A 219 8.29 -22.10 -18.23
CA MET A 219 9.44 -21.69 -17.43
C MET A 219 9.22 -20.34 -16.73
N GLN A 220 8.57 -19.39 -17.40
CA GLN A 220 8.19 -18.11 -16.80
C GLN A 220 7.20 -18.27 -15.65
N LEU A 221 6.13 -19.05 -15.86
CA LEU A 221 5.16 -19.33 -14.81
C LEU A 221 5.80 -20.02 -13.60
N GLU A 222 6.70 -20.97 -13.83
CA GLU A 222 7.43 -21.66 -12.78
C GLU A 222 8.41 -20.73 -12.05
N ASN A 223 9.13 -19.87 -12.77
CA ASN A 223 10.01 -18.87 -12.17
C ASN A 223 9.23 -17.89 -11.29
N TYR A 224 8.10 -17.36 -11.76
CA TYR A 224 7.23 -16.48 -10.98
C TYR A 224 6.67 -17.16 -9.74
N GLN A 225 6.15 -18.38 -9.90
CA GLN A 225 5.69 -19.21 -8.80
C GLN A 225 6.80 -19.41 -7.75
N ARG A 226 8.02 -19.73 -8.20
CA ARG A 226 9.19 -19.90 -7.32
C ARG A 226 9.44 -18.63 -6.53
N CYS A 227 9.57 -17.49 -7.21
CA CYS A 227 9.84 -16.20 -6.56
C CYS A 227 8.76 -15.83 -5.53
N ILE A 228 7.48 -16.05 -5.86
CA ILE A 228 6.36 -15.85 -4.94
C ILE A 228 6.51 -16.74 -3.70
N THR A 229 6.73 -18.04 -3.86
CA THR A 229 6.84 -18.97 -2.73
C THR A 229 8.13 -18.80 -1.92
N THR A 230 9.17 -18.21 -2.50
CA THR A 230 10.38 -17.83 -1.77
C THR A 230 10.16 -16.56 -0.96
N LEU A 231 9.45 -15.58 -1.51
CA LEU A 231 9.13 -14.33 -0.81
C LEU A 231 8.03 -14.51 0.25
N PHE A 232 7.13 -15.45 0.04
CA PHE A 232 6.01 -15.77 0.91
C PHE A 232 6.00 -17.27 1.24
N PRO A 233 6.76 -17.73 2.26
CA PRO A 233 6.93 -19.15 2.57
C PRO A 233 5.64 -19.89 2.94
N HIS A 234 4.61 -19.15 3.39
CA HIS A 234 3.31 -19.71 3.76
C HIS A 234 2.38 -19.94 2.57
N GLU A 235 2.76 -19.50 1.39
CA GLU A 235 1.93 -19.62 0.19
C GLU A 235 2.00 -21.01 -0.44
N ASN A 236 0.87 -21.46 -0.97
CA ASN A 236 0.81 -22.73 -1.67
C ASN A 236 1.26 -22.57 -3.12
N LYS A 237 2.36 -23.24 -3.48
CA LYS A 237 2.92 -23.33 -4.84
C LYS A 237 1.82 -23.59 -5.88
N ASN A 238 0.95 -24.56 -5.62
CA ASN A 238 -0.05 -25.05 -6.58
C ASN A 238 -1.19 -24.04 -6.84
N SER A 239 -1.36 -23.03 -5.99
CA SER A 239 -2.32 -21.95 -6.22
C SER A 239 -1.90 -21.06 -7.39
N TYR A 240 -0.59 -20.87 -7.59
CA TYR A 240 -0.04 -19.91 -8.56
C TYR A 240 0.22 -20.53 -9.93
N HIS A 241 0.83 -21.71 -9.95
CA HIS A 241 1.07 -22.42 -11.19
C HIS A 241 0.95 -23.93 -11.00
N ILE A 242 0.18 -24.54 -11.90
CA ILE A 242 0.04 -25.98 -12.02
C ILE A 242 0.56 -26.36 -13.41
N PRO A 243 1.67 -27.10 -13.52
CA PRO A 243 2.20 -27.55 -14.80
C PRO A 243 1.15 -28.34 -15.60
N ARG A 244 1.37 -28.42 -16.91
CA ARG A 244 0.54 -29.27 -17.77
C ARG A 244 0.70 -30.73 -17.32
N GLY A 245 -0.43 -31.39 -17.08
CA GLY A 245 -0.47 -32.80 -16.74
C GLY A 245 -0.96 -33.64 -17.92
N PRO A 246 -0.86 -34.97 -17.83
CA PRO A 246 -1.35 -35.88 -18.87
C PRO A 246 -2.84 -35.70 -19.19
N THR A 247 -3.63 -35.22 -18.23
CA THR A 247 -5.07 -34.96 -18.37
C THR A 247 -5.42 -33.50 -18.71
N ARG A 248 -4.46 -32.56 -18.66
CA ARG A 248 -4.73 -31.11 -18.86
C ARG A 248 -3.88 -30.53 -19.98
N ARG A 249 -4.56 -30.10 -21.05
CA ARG A 249 -3.91 -29.49 -22.23
C ARG A 249 -3.21 -28.15 -21.95
N ASN A 250 -3.71 -27.39 -20.97
CA ASN A 250 -3.21 -26.06 -20.60
C ASN A 250 -2.73 -26.05 -19.13
N PRO A 251 -1.74 -25.20 -18.79
CA PRO A 251 -1.31 -25.05 -17.41
C PRO A 251 -2.43 -24.41 -16.59
N GLY A 252 -2.48 -24.75 -15.29
CA GLY A 252 -3.41 -24.16 -14.34
C GLY A 252 -2.74 -23.15 -13.42
N GLY A 253 -3.50 -22.69 -12.42
CA GLY A 253 -3.05 -21.73 -11.42
C GLY A 253 -3.42 -20.28 -11.76
N SER A 254 -3.39 -19.42 -10.74
CA SER A 254 -3.84 -18.03 -10.85
C SER A 254 -3.05 -17.22 -11.87
N LEU A 255 -1.74 -17.45 -12.02
CA LEU A 255 -0.86 -16.70 -12.93
C LEU A 255 -1.28 -16.86 -14.38
N TYR A 256 -1.47 -18.11 -14.83
CA TYR A 256 -1.87 -18.37 -16.21
C TYR A 256 -3.29 -17.88 -16.49
N SER A 257 -4.22 -18.14 -15.57
CA SER A 257 -5.61 -17.66 -15.70
C SER A 257 -5.66 -16.13 -15.81
N ARG A 258 -4.86 -15.41 -15.02
CA ARG A 258 -4.79 -13.95 -15.05
C ARG A 258 -4.24 -13.44 -16.38
N PHE A 259 -3.14 -14.01 -16.88
CA PHE A 259 -2.56 -13.64 -18.16
C PHE A 259 -3.56 -13.77 -19.33
N ILE A 260 -4.28 -14.89 -19.39
CA ILE A 260 -5.29 -15.12 -20.45
C ILE A 260 -6.43 -14.12 -20.33
N ASN A 261 -6.98 -13.94 -19.13
CA ASN A 261 -8.09 -12.99 -18.91
C ASN A 261 -7.69 -11.57 -19.29
N GLN A 262 -6.48 -11.15 -18.92
CA GLN A 262 -5.99 -9.81 -19.21
C GLN A 262 -5.72 -9.59 -20.70
N LYS A 263 -5.23 -10.61 -21.42
CA LYS A 263 -5.09 -10.56 -22.88
C LYS A 263 -6.44 -10.43 -23.58
N ILE A 264 -7.46 -11.15 -23.11
CA ILE A 264 -8.83 -11.04 -23.63
C ILE A 264 -9.38 -9.64 -23.36
N SER A 265 -9.23 -9.11 -22.14
CA SER A 265 -9.68 -7.76 -21.78
C SER A 265 -9.00 -6.66 -22.60
N LYS A 266 -7.67 -6.71 -22.79
CA LYS A 266 -6.96 -5.74 -23.65
C LYS A 266 -7.45 -5.79 -25.10
N LYS A 267 -7.69 -6.98 -25.65
CA LYS A 267 -8.22 -7.13 -27.00
C LYS A 267 -9.64 -6.58 -27.14
N ALA A 268 -10.50 -6.78 -26.14
CA ALA A 268 -11.87 -6.24 -26.14
C ALA A 268 -11.86 -4.69 -26.11
N LEU A 269 -10.97 -4.09 -25.33
CA LEU A 269 -10.81 -2.62 -25.27
C LEU A 269 -10.34 -2.05 -26.62
N ALA A 270 -9.40 -2.70 -27.29
CA ALA A 270 -8.91 -2.24 -28.60
C ALA A 270 -9.99 -2.29 -29.70
N ILE A 271 -10.89 -3.28 -29.66
CA ILE A 271 -11.99 -3.42 -30.63
C ILE A 271 -13.09 -2.36 -30.37
N GLY A 272 -13.40 -2.07 -29.09
CA GLY A 272 -14.38 -1.05 -28.73
C GLY A 272 -13.98 0.37 -29.13
N SER A 273 -12.68 0.69 -29.14
CA SER A 273 -12.17 1.99 -29.56
C SER A 273 -12.08 2.18 -31.08
N GLY A 274 -12.15 1.11 -31.88
CA GLY A 274 -12.04 1.17 -33.35
C GLY A 274 -13.32 1.55 -34.11
N LEU A 275 -14.48 1.63 -33.44
CA LEU A 275 -15.77 1.95 -34.06
C LEU A 275 -16.17 3.43 -33.94
N ALA A 276 -15.35 4.26 -33.27
CA ALA A 276 -15.58 5.69 -33.11
C ALA A 276 -14.64 6.52 -34.00
N SER A 277 -14.70 6.31 -35.32
CA SER A 277 -14.11 7.23 -36.29
C SER A 277 -15.24 7.89 -37.07
N PRO A 278 -15.53 9.18 -36.87
CA PRO A 278 -16.55 9.86 -37.65
C PRO A 278 -16.07 10.00 -39.10
N PHE A 279 -16.88 9.49 -40.01
CA PHE A 279 -16.88 9.91 -41.41
C PHE A 279 -17.04 11.43 -41.45
N ASN A 280 -15.98 12.15 -41.81
CA ASN A 280 -16.10 13.52 -42.30
C ASN A 280 -16.30 13.46 -43.82
N MET A 281 -17.51 13.79 -44.26
CA MET A 281 -17.77 14.40 -45.57
C MET A 281 -17.90 15.90 -45.37
#